data_AF-A0A4Q6DSR5-F1
#
_entry.id   AF-A0A4Q6DSR5-F1
#
_cell.length_a   1.000
_cell.length_b   1.000
_cell.length_c   1.000
_cell.angle_alpha   90.00
_cell.angle_beta   90.00
_cell.angle_gamma   90.00
#
_symmetry.space_group_name_H-M   'P 1'
#
loop_
_entity.id
_entity.type
_entity.pdbx_description
1 polymer ?
#
loop_
_entity_poly.entity_id
_entity_poly.type
_entity_poly.pdbx_seq_one_letter_code
_entity_poly.pdbx_strand_id
1 'polypeptide(L)'
;MKYGLFLYLLLFLSIPAFCQVDTTQQIILNRKNSSAQQKKPYVILISADGFRYDYAKKYNTTHLLELANPGVKADYMLPSYPSLTFPNHYAIVTGLTPAHSGLVGNNFYDPARKETYISKNHRNVTDSTWYGGTPLWVLAERQQMLSAANYWVGSD
;
A
#
# COMPACT_ATOMS: atom_id res chain seq x y z
N MET A 1 -2.60 -58.97 -15.62
CA MET A 1 -2.47 -57.73 -16.41
C MET A 1 -3.80 -56.98 -16.49
N LYS A 2 -4.32 -56.31 -15.44
CA LYS A 2 -5.57 -55.51 -15.57
C LYS A 2 -5.70 -54.25 -14.70
N TYR A 3 -4.66 -53.84 -13.95
CA TYR A 3 -4.75 -52.63 -13.11
C TYR A 3 -3.64 -51.59 -13.37
N GLY A 4 -2.71 -51.86 -14.28
CA GLY A 4 -1.58 -50.96 -14.54
C GLY A 4 -1.92 -49.71 -15.37
N LEU A 5 -3.08 -49.68 -16.03
CA LEU A 5 -3.44 -48.59 -16.95
C LEU A 5 -4.25 -47.46 -16.28
N PHE A 6 -4.82 -47.69 -15.09
CA PHE A 6 -5.64 -46.67 -14.42
C PHE A 6 -4.81 -45.69 -13.59
N LEU A 7 -3.58 -46.06 -13.20
CA LEU A 7 -2.69 -45.22 -12.40
C LEU A 7 -2.00 -44.10 -13.20
N TYR A 8 -1.90 -44.26 -14.53
CA TYR A 8 -1.26 -43.25 -15.39
C TYR A 8 -2.19 -42.09 -15.79
N LEU A 9 -3.52 -42.24 -15.60
CA LEU A 9 -4.48 -41.19 -15.97
C LEU A 9 -4.68 -40.13 -14.86
N LEU A 10 -4.27 -40.42 -13.62
CA LEU A 10 -4.40 -39.50 -12.47
C LEU A 10 -3.19 -38.57 -12.26
N LEU A 11 -2.11 -38.74 -13.03
CA LEU A 11 -0.87 -37.97 -12.88
C LEU A 11 -0.78 -36.70 -13.75
N PHE A 12 -1.84 -36.36 -14.49
CA PHE A 12 -1.83 -35.23 -15.45
C PHE A 12 -2.64 -33.99 -15.04
N LEU A 13 -3.14 -33.89 -13.80
CA LEU A 13 -4.10 -32.83 -13.42
C LEU A 13 -3.68 -31.90 -12.28
N SER A 14 -2.40 -31.83 -11.93
CA SER A 14 -1.89 -30.77 -11.05
C SER A 14 -0.95 -29.86 -11.83
N ILE A 15 -1.51 -29.11 -12.79
CA ILE A 15 -0.87 -27.88 -13.23
C ILE A 15 -1.03 -26.91 -12.06
N PRO A 16 0.05 -26.50 -11.37
CA PRO A 16 -0.07 -25.39 -10.44
C PRO A 16 -0.52 -24.20 -11.26
N ALA A 17 -1.77 -23.76 -11.05
CA ALA A 17 -2.24 -22.49 -11.56
C ALA A 17 -1.36 -21.43 -10.90
N PHE A 18 -0.27 -21.06 -11.57
CA PHE A 18 0.38 -19.79 -11.33
C PHE A 18 -0.68 -18.75 -11.66
N CYS A 19 -1.37 -18.28 -10.63
CA CYS A 19 -2.13 -17.05 -10.72
C CYS A 19 -1.07 -15.97 -10.96
N GLN A 20 -0.85 -15.67 -12.24
CA GLN A 20 0.01 -14.57 -12.62
C GLN A 20 -0.66 -13.33 -12.04
N VAL A 21 -0.03 -12.75 -11.02
CA VAL A 21 -0.49 -11.48 -10.45
C VAL A 21 -0.47 -10.50 -11.60
N ASP A 22 -1.64 -10.02 -12.00
CA ASP A 22 -1.77 -9.02 -13.04
C ASP A 22 -1.15 -7.72 -12.51
N THR A 23 0.11 -7.49 -12.87
CA THR A 23 0.84 -6.25 -12.59
C THR A 23 0.58 -5.19 -13.66
N THR A 24 -0.28 -5.47 -14.65
CA THR A 24 -0.56 -4.47 -15.69
C THR A 24 -1.45 -3.38 -15.15
N GLN A 25 -1.10 -2.14 -15.48
CA GLN A 25 -1.94 -0.99 -15.19
C GLN A 25 -3.27 -1.16 -15.95
N GLN A 26 -4.36 -1.32 -15.22
CA GLN A 26 -5.69 -1.41 -15.83
C GLN A 26 -6.20 -0.02 -16.20
N ILE A 27 -6.10 0.33 -17.48
CA ILE A 27 -6.64 1.59 -18.00
C ILE A 27 -8.10 1.40 -18.40
N ILE A 28 -9.01 1.83 -17.53
CA ILE A 28 -10.45 1.86 -17.83
C ILE A 28 -10.81 3.22 -18.41
N LEU A 29 -11.01 3.28 -19.73
CA LEU A 29 -11.41 4.50 -20.43
C LEU A 29 -12.75 5.02 -19.89
N ASN A 30 -12.87 6.35 -19.78
CA ASN A 30 -14.07 7.05 -19.34
C ASN A 30 -14.60 6.67 -17.94
N ARG A 31 -13.75 6.11 -17.06
CA ARG A 31 -14.13 5.86 -15.66
C ARG A 31 -14.44 7.21 -14.99
N LYS A 32 -15.63 7.31 -14.40
CA LYS A 32 -16.10 8.49 -13.66
C LYS A 32 -16.66 8.05 -12.32
N ASN A 33 -16.48 8.88 -11.31
CA ASN A 33 -17.17 8.72 -10.04
C ASN A 33 -18.69 8.79 -10.24
N SER A 34 -19.47 8.07 -9.43
CA SER A 34 -20.92 8.18 -9.43
C SER A 34 -21.38 9.62 -9.13
N SER A 35 -22.57 10.01 -9.59
CA SER A 35 -23.12 11.35 -9.35
C SER A 35 -23.26 11.68 -7.85
N ALA A 36 -23.49 10.67 -7.01
CA ALA A 36 -23.52 10.84 -5.55
C ALA A 36 -22.13 11.16 -4.98
N GLN A 37 -21.08 10.53 -5.51
CA GLN A 37 -19.71 10.76 -5.04
C GLN A 37 -19.13 12.09 -5.54
N GLN A 38 -19.52 12.54 -6.74
CA GLN A 38 -19.13 13.85 -7.28
C GLN A 38 -19.66 15.04 -6.44
N LYS A 39 -20.69 14.83 -5.62
CA LYS A 39 -21.23 15.84 -4.69
C LYS A 39 -20.49 15.89 -3.34
N LYS A 40 -19.58 14.94 -3.07
CA LYS A 40 -18.82 14.89 -1.83
C LYS A 40 -17.47 15.60 -1.99
N PRO A 41 -16.86 16.11 -0.91
CA PRO A 41 -15.51 16.67 -0.96
C PRO A 41 -14.48 15.63 -1.44
N TYR A 42 -13.45 16.11 -2.11
CA TYR A 42 -12.27 15.31 -2.43
C TYR A 42 -11.40 15.11 -1.19
N VAL A 43 -10.77 13.95 -1.09
CA VAL A 43 -9.74 13.67 -0.09
C VAL A 43 -8.39 13.79 -0.77
N ILE A 44 -7.52 14.66 -0.25
CA ILE A 44 -6.12 14.75 -0.62
C ILE A 44 -5.30 14.40 0.62
N LEU A 45 -4.54 13.31 0.55
CA LEU A 45 -3.67 12.88 1.63
C LEU A 45 -2.23 13.27 1.29
N ILE A 46 -1.64 14.15 2.08
CA ILE A 46 -0.28 14.67 1.88
C ILE A 46 0.59 14.17 3.02
N SER A 47 1.72 13.56 2.68
CA SER A 47 2.77 13.21 3.64
C SER A 47 4.00 14.09 3.42
N ALA A 48 4.55 14.61 4.51
CA ALA A 48 5.86 15.25 4.55
C ALA A 48 6.79 14.38 5.40
N ASP A 49 7.67 13.62 4.76
CA ASP A 49 8.51 12.64 5.46
C ASP A 49 9.43 13.32 6.50
N GLY A 50 9.53 12.74 7.69
CA GLY A 50 10.30 13.28 8.80
C GLY A 50 9.74 14.58 9.41
N PHE A 51 8.53 15.01 9.07
CA PHE A 51 7.92 16.23 9.62
C PHE A 51 7.44 15.99 11.06
N ARG A 52 8.28 16.33 12.04
CA ARG A 52 7.97 16.19 13.47
C ARG A 52 6.84 17.14 13.90
N TYR A 53 6.09 16.73 14.92
CA TYR A 53 4.88 17.43 15.40
C TYR A 53 5.07 18.93 15.72
N ASP A 54 6.27 19.36 16.12
CA ASP A 54 6.58 20.74 16.50
C ASP A 54 7.17 21.58 15.35
N TYR A 55 7.50 20.98 14.20
CA TYR A 55 8.24 21.66 13.13
C TYR A 55 7.48 22.83 12.51
N ALA A 56 6.16 22.73 12.39
CA ALA A 56 5.37 23.83 11.84
C ALA A 56 5.52 25.11 12.66
N LYS A 57 5.50 25.00 14.00
CA LYS A 57 5.73 26.11 14.91
C LYS A 57 7.20 26.50 14.97
N LYS A 58 8.10 25.52 15.12
CA LYS A 58 9.55 25.73 15.26
C LYS A 58 10.17 26.49 14.09
N TYR A 59 9.71 26.20 12.87
CA TYR A 59 10.22 26.80 11.64
C TYR A 59 9.26 27.80 11.00
N ASN A 60 8.20 28.20 11.72
CA ASN A 60 7.22 29.20 11.28
C ASN A 60 6.69 28.94 9.86
N THR A 61 6.18 27.73 9.62
CA THR A 61 5.63 27.35 8.31
C THR A 61 4.28 28.04 8.08
N THR A 62 4.30 29.29 7.59
CA THR A 62 3.14 30.18 7.51
C THR A 62 1.90 29.50 6.93
N HIS A 63 2.02 28.87 5.76
CA HIS A 63 0.88 28.23 5.09
C HIS A 63 0.28 27.04 5.85
N LEU A 64 1.10 26.22 6.52
CA LEU A 64 0.58 25.09 7.31
C LEU A 64 -0.07 25.58 8.61
N LEU A 65 0.45 26.65 9.21
CA LEU A 65 -0.12 27.26 10.40
C LEU A 65 -1.46 27.95 10.07
N GLU A 66 -1.53 28.67 8.95
CA GLU A 66 -2.76 29.27 8.44
C GLU A 66 -3.82 28.22 8.12
N LEU A 67 -3.44 27.10 7.51
CA LEU A 67 -4.34 25.97 7.25
C LEU A 67 -4.86 25.33 8.54
N ALA A 68 -4.01 25.22 9.57
CA ALA A 68 -4.36 24.59 10.83
C ALA A 68 -5.31 25.45 11.69
N ASN A 69 -5.27 26.79 11.57
CA ASN A 69 -6.04 27.71 12.41
C ASN A 69 -7.57 27.52 12.32
N PRO A 70 -8.19 27.49 11.13
CA PRO A 70 -9.61 27.17 11.00
C PRO A 70 -9.90 25.66 10.95
N GLY A 71 -8.85 24.83 10.87
CA GLY A 71 -8.94 23.38 10.70
C GLY A 71 -8.89 22.60 12.02
N VAL A 72 -8.68 21.29 11.88
CA VAL A 72 -8.46 20.38 13.01
C VAL A 72 -6.99 19.96 13.02
N LYS A 73 -6.35 20.00 14.18
CA LYS A 73 -4.96 19.60 14.37
C LYS A 73 -4.80 18.81 15.66
N ALA A 74 -4.18 17.64 15.57
CA ALA A 74 -3.75 16.88 16.74
C ALA A 74 -2.49 17.49 17.38
N ASP A 75 -2.24 17.21 18.66
CA ASP A 75 -0.99 17.61 19.33
C ASP A 75 0.22 16.91 18.72
N TYR A 76 0.07 15.64 18.37
CA TYR A 76 1.02 14.82 17.62
C TYR A 76 0.31 13.56 17.08
N MET A 77 0.95 12.87 16.14
CA MET A 77 0.55 11.54 15.66
C MET A 77 1.61 10.53 16.08
N LEU A 78 1.21 9.46 16.77
CA LEU A 78 2.11 8.39 17.18
C LEU A 78 2.42 7.48 15.98
N PRO A 79 3.69 7.32 15.58
CA PRO A 79 4.04 6.38 14.53
C PRO A 79 3.98 4.93 15.05
N SER A 80 3.81 3.99 14.12
CA SER A 80 4.11 2.59 14.38
C SER A 80 5.60 2.38 14.62
N TYR A 81 5.96 1.39 15.43
CA TYR A 81 7.33 0.93 15.58
C TYR A 81 7.70 -0.08 14.49
N PRO A 82 8.88 0.03 13.83
CA PRO A 82 9.86 1.11 13.98
C PRO A 82 9.40 2.38 13.23
N SER A 83 9.85 3.55 13.70
CA SER A 83 9.51 4.86 13.12
C SER A 83 10.29 5.14 11.81
N LEU A 84 10.13 4.24 10.83
CA LEU A 84 10.75 4.29 9.51
C LEU A 84 9.72 4.63 8.43
N THR A 85 10.20 5.24 7.33
CA THR A 85 9.39 5.70 6.19
C THR A 85 8.44 4.63 5.67
N PHE A 86 8.95 3.49 5.18
CA PHE A 86 8.14 2.49 4.47
C PHE A 86 7.07 1.86 5.37
N PRO A 87 7.42 1.33 6.55
CA PRO A 87 6.43 0.77 7.48
C PRO A 87 5.31 1.76 7.85
N ASN A 88 5.64 3.03 8.12
CA ASN A 88 4.65 4.01 8.58
C ASN A 88 3.78 4.56 7.44
N HIS A 89 4.35 4.84 6.27
CA HIS A 89 3.55 5.28 5.13
C HIS A 89 2.55 4.20 4.71
N TYR A 90 2.97 2.93 4.75
CA TYR A 90 2.09 1.82 4.42
C TYR A 90 1.04 1.56 5.52
N ALA A 91 1.40 1.72 6.80
CA ALA A 91 0.45 1.63 7.91
C ALA A 91 -0.67 2.68 7.81
N ILE A 92 -0.35 3.93 7.44
CA ILE A 92 -1.35 5.02 7.29
C ILE A 92 -2.45 4.65 6.28
N VAL A 93 -2.09 4.00 5.18
CA VAL A 93 -3.03 3.73 4.07
C VAL A 93 -3.68 2.36 4.14
N THR A 94 -3.21 1.46 5.00
CA THR A 94 -3.81 0.13 5.20
C THR A 94 -4.53 0.00 6.53
N GLY A 95 -4.21 0.84 7.52
CA GLY A 95 -4.65 0.68 8.91
C GLY A 95 -3.97 -0.49 9.64
N LEU A 96 -2.95 -1.12 9.03
CA LEU A 96 -2.25 -2.27 9.61
C LEU A 96 -0.93 -1.85 10.26
N THR A 97 -0.59 -2.47 11.39
CA THR A 97 0.76 -2.35 11.97
C THR A 97 1.80 -3.03 11.05
N PRO A 98 3.09 -2.66 11.11
CA PRO A 98 4.15 -3.29 10.31
C PRO A 98 4.19 -4.82 10.39
N ALA A 99 3.92 -5.41 11.56
CA ALA A 99 3.88 -6.86 11.74
C ALA A 99 2.71 -7.55 10.99
N HIS A 100 1.60 -6.84 10.78
CA HIS A 100 0.42 -7.36 10.08
C HIS A 100 0.44 -7.05 8.58
N SER A 101 1.09 -5.95 8.18
CA SER A 101 1.26 -5.61 6.75
C SER A 101 2.45 -6.32 6.11
N GLY A 102 3.37 -6.91 6.89
CA GLY A 102 4.58 -7.57 6.40
C GLY A 102 5.74 -6.61 6.11
N LEU A 103 5.48 -5.30 6.00
CA LEU A 103 6.49 -4.28 5.73
C LEU A 103 7.13 -3.79 7.05
N VAL A 104 8.01 -4.61 7.62
CA VAL A 104 8.55 -4.42 8.99
C VAL A 104 9.74 -3.45 9.09
N GLY A 105 10.33 -3.06 7.95
CA GLY A 105 11.44 -2.11 7.91
C GLY A 105 11.68 -1.58 6.50
N ASN A 106 12.55 -0.56 6.38
CA ASN A 106 13.01 -0.10 5.07
C ASN A 106 13.94 -1.14 4.42
N ASN A 107 14.68 -1.90 5.23
CA ASN A 107 15.48 -3.03 4.78
C ASN A 107 15.35 -4.16 5.82
N PHE A 108 14.99 -5.36 5.39
CA PHE A 108 14.85 -6.52 6.28
C PHE A 108 14.98 -7.83 5.50
N TYR A 109 15.35 -8.91 6.20
CA TYR A 109 15.44 -10.25 5.63
C TYR A 109 14.19 -11.05 6.00
N ASP A 110 13.63 -11.77 5.04
CA ASP A 110 12.56 -12.75 5.25
C ASP A 110 13.13 -14.17 5.18
N PRO A 111 13.17 -14.91 6.30
CA PRO A 111 13.67 -16.28 6.35
C PRO A 111 12.84 -17.29 5.55
N ALA A 112 11.52 -17.08 5.41
CA ALA A 112 10.65 -17.97 4.66
C ALA A 112 10.90 -17.84 3.15
N ARG A 113 11.13 -16.61 2.68
CA ARG A 113 11.48 -16.31 1.29
C ARG A 113 12.94 -16.55 0.96
N LYS A 114 13.81 -16.51 1.97
CA LYS A 114 15.28 -16.46 1.84
C LYS A 114 15.75 -15.25 1.00
N GLU A 115 15.05 -14.13 1.15
CA GLU A 115 15.27 -12.90 0.39
C GLU A 115 15.36 -11.69 1.32
N THR A 116 16.06 -10.64 0.87
CA THR A 116 16.12 -9.35 1.56
C THR A 116 15.27 -8.34 0.81
N TYR A 117 14.36 -7.70 1.53
CA TYR A 117 13.69 -6.50 1.08
C TYR A 117 14.61 -5.28 1.26
N ILE A 118 14.75 -4.47 0.22
CA ILE A 118 15.50 -3.20 0.24
C ILE A 118 14.62 -2.14 -0.41
N SER A 119 14.23 -1.10 0.33
CA SER A 119 13.32 -0.04 -0.17
C SER A 119 13.87 0.76 -1.35
N LYS A 120 15.18 0.71 -1.59
CA LYS A 120 15.85 1.35 -2.74
C LYS A 120 15.94 0.43 -3.97
N ASN A 121 15.58 -0.84 -3.84
CA ASN A 121 15.62 -1.80 -4.93
C ASN A 121 14.26 -1.85 -5.62
N HIS A 122 14.24 -1.41 -6.89
CA HIS A 122 13.02 -1.38 -7.69
C HIS A 122 12.28 -2.74 -7.72
N ARG A 123 13.01 -3.86 -7.82
CA ARG A 123 12.40 -5.20 -7.83
C ARG A 123 11.72 -5.57 -6.51
N ASN A 124 12.25 -5.08 -5.38
CA ASN A 124 11.61 -5.33 -4.09
C ASN A 124 10.36 -4.47 -3.94
N VAL A 125 10.41 -3.20 -4.34
CA VAL A 125 9.29 -2.28 -4.10
C VAL A 125 8.08 -2.55 -5.00
N THR A 126 8.28 -3.10 -6.19
CA THR A 126 7.19 -3.48 -7.12
C THR A 126 6.70 -4.91 -6.94
N ASP A 127 7.40 -5.75 -6.17
CA ASP A 127 6.92 -7.09 -5.84
C ASP A 127 5.82 -6.99 -4.77
N SER A 128 4.57 -7.04 -5.23
CA SER A 128 3.36 -6.99 -4.39
C SER A 128 3.34 -8.04 -3.28
N THR A 129 4.08 -9.13 -3.39
CA THR A 129 4.07 -10.21 -2.39
C THR A 129 4.78 -9.83 -1.08
N TRP A 130 5.49 -8.70 -1.03
CA TRP A 130 6.01 -8.10 0.20
C TRP A 130 4.95 -7.29 0.99
N TYR A 131 3.79 -7.02 0.38
CA TYR A 131 2.82 -6.06 0.88
C TYR A 131 1.49 -6.74 1.21
N GLY A 132 1.19 -6.86 2.50
CA GLY A 132 -0.08 -7.38 3.01
C GLY A 132 -1.14 -6.29 3.22
N GLY A 133 -2.41 -6.68 3.18
CA GLY A 133 -3.54 -5.77 3.42
C GLY A 133 -4.08 -5.14 2.13
N THR A 134 -4.90 -4.10 2.29
CA THR A 134 -5.51 -3.38 1.16
C THR A 134 -5.29 -1.88 1.35
N PRO A 135 -4.42 -1.24 0.54
CA PRO A 135 -4.21 0.19 0.59
C PRO A 135 -5.48 0.98 0.22
N LEU A 136 -5.57 2.20 0.74
CA LEU A 136 -6.74 3.07 0.60
C LEU A 136 -7.19 3.28 -0.86
N TRP A 137 -6.26 3.44 -1.79
CA TRP A 137 -6.58 3.58 -3.22
C TRP A 137 -7.18 2.30 -3.78
N VAL A 138 -6.61 1.12 -3.49
CA VAL A 138 -7.19 -0.16 -3.91
C VAL A 138 -8.60 -0.34 -3.34
N LEU A 139 -8.82 0.02 -2.08
CA LEU A 139 -10.14 -0.04 -1.46
C LEU A 139 -11.14 0.91 -2.15
N ALA A 140 -10.72 2.14 -2.45
CA ALA A 140 -11.54 3.10 -3.18
C ALA A 140 -11.92 2.56 -4.56
N GLU A 141 -10.97 1.97 -5.29
CA GLU A 141 -11.23 1.41 -6.60
C GLU A 141 -12.18 0.22 -6.58
N ARG A 142 -12.02 -0.69 -5.61
CA ARG A 142 -12.96 -1.80 -5.37
C ARG A 142 -14.37 -1.29 -5.10
N GLN A 143 -14.50 -0.15 -4.43
CA GLN A 143 -15.76 0.56 -4.21
C GLN A 143 -16.18 1.47 -5.37
N GLN A 144 -15.62 1.27 -6.56
CA GLN A 144 -15.98 2.00 -7.78
C GLN A 144 -15.72 3.52 -7.70
N MET A 145 -14.77 3.94 -6.87
CA MET A 145 -14.29 5.31 -6.80
C MET A 145 -12.99 5.48 -7.60
N LEU A 146 -12.84 6.66 -8.21
CA LEU A 146 -11.58 7.10 -8.78
C LEU A 146 -10.60 7.45 -7.66
N SER A 147 -9.38 6.94 -7.77
CA SER A 147 -8.25 7.29 -6.92
C SER A 147 -7.00 7.50 -7.76
N ALA A 148 -6.10 8.34 -7.25
CA ALA A 148 -4.75 8.49 -7.76
C ALA A 148 -3.80 8.54 -6.57
N ALA A 149 -2.64 7.91 -6.71
CA ALA A 149 -1.55 7.97 -5.74
C ALA A 149 -0.28 8.39 -6.49
N ASN A 150 0.53 9.22 -5.85
CA ASN A 150 1.78 9.73 -6.43
C ASN A 150 2.85 9.70 -5.33
N TYR A 151 3.88 8.88 -5.53
CA TYR A 151 5.00 8.71 -4.61
C TYR A 151 4.60 8.27 -3.19
N TRP A 152 3.52 7.49 -3.07
CA TRP A 152 3.18 6.83 -1.80
C TRP A 152 3.79 5.42 -1.78
N VAL A 153 4.25 4.97 -0.61
CA VAL A 153 4.78 3.60 -0.49
C VAL A 153 3.71 2.57 -0.86
N GLY A 154 3.98 1.76 -1.89
CA GLY A 154 3.06 0.76 -2.43
C GLY A 154 2.12 1.28 -3.54
N SER A 155 2.29 2.53 -4.02
CA SER A 155 1.51 3.05 -5.16
C SER A 155 2.07 2.69 -6.53
N ASP A 156 3.34 2.29 -6.59
CA ASP A 156 4.13 2.12 -7.82
C ASP A 156 4.31 0.65 -8.20
#